data_AF-A0A7V5UL38-F1
#
_entry.id   AF-A0A7V5UL38-F1
#
_cell.length_a   1.000
_cell.length_b   1.000
_cell.length_c   1.000
_cell.angle_alpha   90.00
_cell.angle_beta   90.00
_cell.angle_gamma   90.00
#
_symmetry.space_group_name_H-M   'P 1'
#
loop_
_entity.id
_entity.type
_entity.pdbx_description
1 polymer ?
#
loop_
_entity_poly.entity_id
_entity_poly.type
_entity_poly.pdbx_seq_one_letter_code
_entity_poly.pdbx_strand_id
1 'polypeptide(L)'
;MKCTALAERIERLQPKASARDVARLCLLLANGVDDLDRLEDTEALKAAWRAMNLKLQAATDEHAAMTEELDAITRSNPQSFSAEQVWALIRAIKVQSQILQLYVGETPVDV
;
A
#
# COMPACT_ATOMS: atom_id res chain seq x y z
N MET A 1 -2.37 22.74 6.12
CA MET A 1 -3.67 22.08 5.95
C MET A 1 -4.07 21.18 7.12
N LYS A 2 -5.36 21.18 7.50
CA LYS A 2 -5.96 20.21 8.44
C LYS A 2 -6.44 18.95 7.71
N CYS A 3 -6.49 17.81 8.39
CA CYS A 3 -6.96 16.54 7.80
C CYS A 3 -8.40 16.62 7.24
N THR A 4 -9.30 17.37 7.89
CA THR A 4 -10.67 17.59 7.39
C THR A 4 -10.69 18.34 6.05
N ALA A 5 -9.81 19.33 5.88
CA ALA A 5 -9.68 20.07 4.63
C ALA A 5 -9.10 19.21 3.50
N LEU A 6 -8.22 18.26 3.82
CA LEU A 6 -7.73 17.26 2.87
C LEU A 6 -8.88 16.33 2.41
N ALA A 7 -9.69 15.84 3.35
CA ALA A 7 -10.83 14.97 3.06
C ALA A 7 -11.82 15.65 2.09
N GLU A 8 -12.22 16.89 2.36
CA GLU A 8 -13.12 17.67 1.49
C GLU A 8 -12.54 17.90 0.08
N ARG A 9 -11.21 18.01 -0.04
CA ARG A 9 -10.55 18.16 -1.33
C ARG A 9 -10.54 16.83 -2.09
N ILE A 10 -10.32 15.71 -1.41
CA ILE A 10 -10.38 14.37 -2.00
C ILE A 10 -11.79 14.04 -2.46
N GLU A 11 -12.81 14.35 -1.65
CA GLU A 11 -14.22 14.16 -2.03
C GLU A 11 -14.60 14.96 -3.28
N ARG A 12 -14.07 16.18 -3.44
CA ARG A 12 -14.25 16.97 -4.66
C ARG A 12 -13.55 16.36 -5.87
N LEU A 13 -12.36 15.79 -5.68
CA LEU A 13 -11.62 15.11 -6.76
C LEU A 13 -12.29 13.78 -7.15
N GLN A 14 -12.88 13.07 -6.21
CA GLN A 14 -13.54 11.79 -6.43
C GLN A 14 -14.91 11.73 -5.71
N PRO A 15 -15.96 12.33 -6.30
CA PRO A 15 -17.28 12.44 -5.67
C PRO A 15 -17.99 11.11 -5.40
N LYS A 16 -17.49 10.02 -6.00
CA LYS A 16 -18.03 8.67 -5.85
C LYS A 16 -17.25 7.82 -4.83
N ALA A 17 -16.21 8.37 -4.21
CA ALA A 17 -15.44 7.66 -3.20
C ALA A 17 -16.30 7.41 -1.95
N SER A 18 -16.19 6.23 -1.34
CA SER A 18 -16.82 6.00 -0.05
C SER A 18 -16.04 6.74 1.05
N ALA A 19 -16.68 7.03 2.19
CA ALA A 19 -16.01 7.65 3.33
C ALA A 19 -14.77 6.86 3.80
N ARG A 20 -14.80 5.53 3.68
CA ARG A 20 -13.66 4.66 3.97
C ARG A 20 -12.50 4.92 3.01
N ASP A 21 -12.79 5.09 1.72
CA ASP A 21 -11.78 5.37 0.70
C ASP A 21 -11.16 6.75 0.91
N VAL A 22 -11.98 7.75 1.23
CA VAL A 22 -11.51 9.11 1.55
C VAL A 22 -10.56 9.07 2.76
N ALA A 23 -10.95 8.41 3.86
CA ALA A 23 -10.11 8.30 5.04
C ALA A 23 -8.78 7.57 4.76
N ARG A 24 -8.84 6.48 3.97
CA ARG A 24 -7.65 5.74 3.53
C ARG A 24 -6.72 6.62 2.70
N LEU A 25 -7.26 7.37 1.75
CA LEU A 25 -6.49 8.28 0.90
C LEU A 25 -5.88 9.42 1.71
N CYS A 26 -6.59 9.99 2.69
CA CYS A 26 -6.03 10.99 3.60
C CYS A 26 -4.79 10.46 4.32
N LEU A 27 -4.85 9.23 4.85
CA LEU A 27 -3.71 8.60 5.53
C LEU A 27 -2.54 8.37 4.56
N LEU A 28 -2.80 7.78 3.40
CA LEU A 28 -1.75 7.49 2.41
C LEU A 28 -1.06 8.76 1.91
N LEU A 29 -1.83 9.82 1.66
CA LEU A 29 -1.30 11.10 1.25
C LEU A 29 -0.50 11.78 2.37
N ALA A 30 -0.98 11.72 3.61
CA ALA A 30 -0.28 12.25 4.77
C ALA A 30 1.04 11.51 5.05
N ASN A 31 1.07 10.19 4.85
CA ASN A 31 2.29 9.40 4.98
C ASN A 31 3.25 9.60 3.79
N GLY A 32 2.74 10.05 2.64
CA GLY A 32 3.51 10.20 1.40
C GLY A 32 4.19 11.55 1.22
N VAL A 33 3.94 12.52 2.10
CA VAL A 33 4.53 13.86 2.06
C VAL A 33 5.07 14.26 3.44
N ASP A 34 6.21 14.93 3.46
CA ASP A 34 6.80 15.42 4.71
C ASP A 34 6.00 16.59 5.32
N ASP A 35 5.24 17.31 4.49
CA ASP A 35 4.47 18.49 4.85
C ASP A 35 3.11 18.47 4.14
N LEU A 36 2.04 18.44 4.94
CA LEU A 36 0.66 18.38 4.47
C LEU A 36 0.24 19.68 3.76
N ASP A 37 0.92 20.80 4.02
CA ASP A 37 0.63 22.10 3.41
C ASP A 37 0.95 22.09 1.91
N ARG A 38 1.88 21.23 1.47
CA ARG A 38 2.19 21.03 0.04
C ARG A 38 1.01 20.50 -0.77
N LEU A 39 0.07 19.81 -0.11
CA LEU A 39 -1.13 19.27 -0.74
C LEU A 39 -2.23 20.34 -0.93
N GLU A 40 -1.99 21.58 -0.50
CA GLU A 40 -2.86 22.72 -0.81
C GLU A 40 -2.78 23.14 -2.29
N ASP A 41 -1.69 22.82 -2.97
CA ASP A 41 -1.62 22.89 -4.44
C ASP A 41 -2.40 21.72 -5.05
N THR A 42 -3.31 22.06 -5.96
CA THR A 42 -4.18 21.07 -6.63
C THR A 42 -3.37 20.12 -7.53
N GLU A 43 -2.33 20.61 -8.19
CA GLU A 43 -1.52 19.77 -9.08
C GLU A 43 -0.59 18.86 -8.26
N ALA A 44 0.01 19.37 -7.19
CA ALA A 44 0.74 18.56 -6.21
C ALA A 44 -0.15 17.46 -5.60
N LEU A 45 -1.39 17.80 -5.21
CA LEU A 45 -2.35 16.84 -4.67
C LEU A 45 -2.71 15.74 -5.69
N LYS A 46 -2.99 16.10 -6.94
CA LYS A 46 -3.27 15.12 -8.01
C LYS A 46 -2.06 14.22 -8.29
N ALA A 47 -0.85 14.78 -8.29
CA ALA A 47 0.37 14.02 -8.52
C ALA A 47 0.63 13.03 -7.38
N ALA A 48 0.55 13.49 -6.12
CA ALA A 48 0.69 12.65 -4.94
C ALA A 48 -0.38 11.54 -4.92
N TRP A 49 -1.62 11.88 -5.25
CA TRP A 49 -2.71 10.92 -5.32
C TRP A 49 -2.47 9.82 -6.36
N ARG A 50 -2.09 10.18 -7.60
CA ARG A 50 -1.75 9.20 -8.64
C ARG A 50 -0.61 8.28 -8.22
N ALA A 51 0.44 8.87 -7.63
CA ALA A 51 1.59 8.10 -7.17
C ALA A 51 1.21 7.10 -6.06
N MET A 52 0.40 7.53 -5.07
CA MET A 52 -0.05 6.65 -3.99
C MET A 52 -0.98 5.56 -4.49
N ASN A 53 -1.89 5.87 -5.42
CA ASN A 53 -2.79 4.87 -5.99
C ASN A 53 -2.02 3.81 -6.78
N LEU A 54 -1.00 4.20 -7.55
CA LEU A 54 -0.13 3.26 -8.28
C LEU A 54 0.67 2.37 -7.31
N LYS A 55 1.24 2.94 -6.24
CA LYS A 55 1.96 2.16 -5.22
C LYS A 55 1.03 1.16 -4.51
N LEU A 56 -0.17 1.57 -4.14
CA LEU A 56 -1.15 0.69 -3.51
C LEU A 56 -1.56 -0.45 -4.43
N GLN A 57 -1.78 -0.16 -5.71
CA GLN A 57 -2.11 -1.17 -6.71
C GLN A 57 -0.97 -2.18 -6.87
N ALA A 58 0.28 -1.70 -7.03
CA ALA A 58 1.45 -2.57 -7.14
C ALA A 58 1.63 -3.48 -5.91
N ALA A 59 1.52 -2.93 -4.70
CA ALA A 59 1.61 -3.71 -3.46
C ALA A 59 0.47 -4.73 -3.33
N THR A 60 -0.73 -4.41 -3.83
CA THR A 60 -1.88 -5.34 -3.82
C THR A 60 -1.66 -6.48 -4.82
N ASP A 61 -1.16 -6.17 -6.02
CA ASP A 61 -0.86 -7.16 -7.05
C ASP A 61 0.27 -8.11 -6.60
N GLU A 62 1.33 -7.58 -5.99
CA GLU A 62 2.42 -8.39 -5.41
C GLU A 62 1.91 -9.29 -4.28
N HIS A 63 1.03 -8.80 -3.40
CA HIS A 63 0.43 -9.61 -2.36
C HIS A 63 -0.47 -10.72 -2.91
N ALA A 64 -1.24 -10.45 -3.97
CA ALA A 64 -2.07 -11.46 -4.62
C ALA A 64 -1.20 -12.58 -5.22
N ALA A 65 -0.15 -12.21 -5.98
CA ALA A 65 0.79 -13.17 -6.56
C ALA A 65 1.51 -14.01 -5.48
N MET A 66 1.94 -13.37 -4.39
CA MET A 66 2.55 -14.07 -3.25
C MET A 66 1.59 -15.08 -2.61
N THR A 67 0.32 -14.70 -2.44
CA THR A 67 -0.70 -15.58 -1.84
C THR A 67 -0.90 -16.82 -2.72
N GLU A 68 -0.92 -16.66 -4.04
CA GLU A 68 -0.99 -17.77 -4.99
C GLU A 68 0.23 -18.70 -4.91
N GLU A 69 1.45 -18.15 -4.81
CA GLU A 69 2.68 -18.94 -4.63
C GLU A 69 2.63 -19.77 -3.33
N LEU A 70 2.20 -19.17 -2.21
CA LEU A 70 2.07 -19.87 -0.94
C LEU A 70 1.00 -20.96 -0.98
N ASP A 71 -0.14 -20.69 -1.62
CA ASP A 71 -1.20 -21.68 -1.82
C ASP A 71 -0.68 -22.89 -2.62
N ALA A 72 0.12 -22.66 -3.67
CA ALA A 72 0.73 -23.73 -4.46
C ALA A 72 1.70 -24.60 -3.63
N ILE A 73 2.50 -23.98 -2.75
CA ILE A 73 3.40 -24.69 -1.83
C ILE A 73 2.61 -25.50 -0.79
N THR A 74 1.54 -24.93 -0.25
CA THR A 74 0.70 -25.59 0.76
C THR A 74 -0.04 -26.80 0.17
N ARG A 75 -0.51 -26.69 -1.09
CA ARG A 75 -1.17 -27.78 -1.82
C ARG A 75 -0.23 -28.90 -2.24
N SER A 76 1.06 -28.63 -2.41
CA SER A 76 2.05 -29.63 -2.84
C SER A 76 2.49 -30.58 -1.72
N ASN A 77 2.03 -30.35 -0.47
CA ASN A 77 2.19 -31.22 0.69
C ASN A 77 3.61 -31.84 0.84
N PRO A 78 4.68 -31.01 0.81
CA PRO A 78 6.05 -31.53 0.74
C PRO A 78 6.50 -32.15 2.07
N GLN A 79 7.00 -33.39 2.04
CA GLN A 79 7.69 -34.02 3.19
C GLN A 79 9.06 -33.37 3.47
N SER A 80 9.61 -32.61 2.52
CA SER A 80 10.82 -31.80 2.63
C SER A 80 10.73 -30.60 1.70
N PHE A 81 11.08 -29.41 2.18
CA PHE A 81 11.08 -28.20 1.35
C PHE A 81 12.27 -28.16 0.40
N SER A 82 12.02 -27.85 -0.88
CA SER A 82 13.10 -27.53 -1.83
C SER A 82 13.66 -26.14 -1.57
N ALA A 83 14.88 -25.86 -2.06
CA ALA A 83 15.49 -24.54 -1.93
C ALA A 83 14.61 -23.43 -2.55
N GLU A 84 13.88 -23.71 -3.62
CA GLU A 84 12.94 -22.77 -4.25
C GLU A 84 11.74 -22.47 -3.34
N GLN A 85 11.20 -23.47 -2.64
CA GLN A 85 10.10 -23.28 -1.69
C GLN A 85 10.53 -22.47 -0.46
N VAL A 86 11.77 -22.65 0.01
CA VAL A 86 12.35 -21.83 1.08
C VAL A 86 12.51 -20.37 0.62
N TRP A 87 12.96 -20.14 -0.61
CA TRP A 87 13.06 -18.79 -1.17
C TRP A 87 11.70 -18.12 -1.36
N ALA A 88 10.68 -18.86 -1.77
CA ALA A 88 9.31 -18.37 -1.86
C ALA A 88 8.76 -17.97 -0.49
N LEU A 89 9.02 -18.77 0.56
CA LEU A 89 8.65 -18.42 1.95
C LEU A 89 9.37 -17.15 2.44
N ILE A 90 10.68 -17.00 2.17
CA ILE A 90 11.44 -15.80 2.55
C ILE A 90 10.90 -14.56 1.81
N ARG A 91 10.59 -14.67 0.51
CA ARG A 91 9.95 -13.56 -0.23
C ARG A 91 8.58 -13.24 0.34
N ALA A 92 7.79 -14.23 0.72
CA ALA A 92 6.48 -14.02 1.29
C ALA A 92 6.52 -13.24 2.62
N ILE A 93 7.49 -13.55 3.49
CA ILE A 93 7.73 -12.78 4.72
C ILE A 93 8.07 -11.31 4.42
N LYS A 94 8.88 -11.06 3.36
CA LYS A 94 9.24 -9.69 2.95
C LYS A 94 8.05 -8.93 2.35
N VAL A 95 7.24 -9.57 1.52
CA VAL A 95 6.08 -8.93 0.86
C VAL A 95 4.95 -8.63 1.86
N GLN A 96 4.73 -9.47 2.87
CA GLN A 96 3.77 -9.16 3.94
C GLN A 96 4.05 -7.82 4.64
N SER A 97 5.31 -7.39 4.70
CA SER A 97 5.68 -6.13 5.34
C SER A 97 5.31 -4.88 4.51
N GLN A 98 5.10 -5.00 3.20
CA GLN A 98 5.03 -3.83 2.29
C GLN A 98 3.66 -3.14 2.30
N ILE A 99 2.55 -3.90 2.34
CA ILE A 99 1.21 -3.31 2.51
C ILE A 99 1.12 -2.62 3.86
N LEU A 100 1.65 -3.25 4.92
CA LEU A 100 1.60 -2.68 6.27
C LEU A 100 2.35 -1.35 6.35
N GLN A 101 3.52 -1.23 5.71
CA GLN A 101 4.31 0.01 5.66
C GLN A 101 3.55 1.19 5.03
N LEU A 102 2.70 0.95 4.02
CA LEU A 102 1.85 2.01 3.44
C LEU A 102 0.86 2.60 4.46
N TYR A 103 0.35 1.79 5.39
CA TYR A 103 -0.60 2.24 6.42
C TYR A 103 0.07 2.75 7.70
N VAL A 104 1.23 2.19 8.06
CA VAL A 104 1.96 2.53 9.29
C VAL A 104 2.84 3.78 9.11
N GLY A 105 3.23 4.13 7.88
CA GLY A 105 4.04 5.32 7.60
C GLY A 105 5.50 5.22 8.03
N GLU A 106 5.94 4.04 8.51
CA GLU A 106 7.30 3.79 8.94
C GLU A 106 8.18 3.24 7.81
N THR A 107 9.46 3.67 7.84
CA THR A 107 10.55 3.22 6.98
C THR A 107 10.73 1.71 7.10
N PRO A 108 11.21 1.02 6.04
CA PRO A 108 11.27 -0.43 6.02
C PRO A 108 12.11 -0.93 7.20
N VAL A 109 11.56 -1.91 7.92
CA VAL A 109 12.31 -2.67 8.92
C VAL A 109 13.43 -3.38 8.17
N ASP A 110 14.65 -2.90 8.37
CA ASP A 110 15.87 -3.51 7.84
C ASP A 110 16.05 -4.85 8.57
N VAL A 111 16.01 -5.95 7.81
CA VAL A 111 16.29 -7.31 8.30
C VAL A 111 17.52 -7.84 7.59
#